data_AF-A0A961NIN2-F1
#
_entry.id   AF-A0A961NIN2-F1
#
_cell.length_a   1.000
_cell.length_b   1.000
_cell.length_c   1.000
_cell.angle_alpha   90.00
_cell.angle_beta   90.00
_cell.angle_gamma   90.00
#
_symmetry.space_group_name_H-M   'P 1'
#
loop_
_entity.id
_entity.type
_entity.pdbx_description
1 polymer ?
#
loop_
_entity_poly.entity_id
_entity_poly.type
_entity_poly.pdbx_seq_one_letter_code
_entity_poly.pdbx_strand_id
1 'polypeptide(L)'
;MQSVIQRTSRFVMLAFVYVTLAMAFTRSSSAAPPGFELNPAPGVRNAPARGQITVTFPAAVNSESLSVSSVYVYGSLRGRYPIERIAYSEARRAAVISTTKSFLPGERICTTLTDQIQMTQNALPIGWCFHVAFQRSRLRWTPHGNLRLNGSGAGLVAGDFAGRDVSQVAVTSYEDGSVMTLERSVNGFVSAPTAVYFDNKNFTGRQQSAVVDAIDFDFGNGAPREGMGADTFSI
;
A
#
# COMPACT_ATOMS: atom_id res chain seq x y z
N MET A 1 37.71 8.17 74.46
CA MET A 1 37.28 6.77 74.24
C MET A 1 35.90 6.82 73.60
N GLN A 2 35.76 6.33 72.36
CA GLN A 2 34.51 6.12 71.56
C GLN A 2 33.69 7.39 71.18
N SER A 3 33.73 7.87 69.93
CA SER A 3 33.01 7.45 68.69
C SER A 3 31.49 7.59 68.74
N VAL A 4 30.93 8.57 67.98
CA VAL A 4 29.59 8.48 67.39
C VAL A 4 29.62 9.05 65.97
N ILE A 5 28.98 8.29 65.09
CA ILE A 5 29.01 8.28 63.62
C ILE A 5 28.23 9.46 63.03
N GLN A 6 28.85 10.26 62.15
CA GLN A 6 28.12 11.13 61.22
C GLN A 6 27.76 10.30 59.96
N ARG A 7 26.46 10.00 59.80
CA ARG A 7 25.93 9.44 58.55
C ARG A 7 25.85 10.54 57.49
N THR A 8 26.71 10.45 56.50
CA THR A 8 26.59 11.16 55.22
C THR A 8 25.33 10.72 54.48
N SER A 9 24.34 11.62 54.36
CA SER A 9 23.25 11.48 53.39
C SER A 9 23.74 12.01 52.04
N ARG A 10 24.09 11.10 51.13
CA ARG A 10 24.31 11.43 49.72
C ARG A 10 22.94 11.52 49.04
N PHE A 11 22.49 12.73 48.72
CA PHE A 11 21.40 12.94 47.77
C PHE A 11 21.90 12.53 46.39
N VAL A 12 21.45 11.37 45.90
CA VAL A 12 21.58 10.99 44.48
C VAL A 12 20.55 11.82 43.72
N MET A 13 21.01 12.85 43.01
CA MET A 13 20.19 13.65 42.11
C MET A 13 19.95 12.81 40.85
N LEU A 14 18.78 12.19 40.77
CA LEU A 14 18.34 11.46 39.59
C LEU A 14 17.96 12.48 38.50
N ALA A 15 18.81 12.62 37.48
CA ALA A 15 18.50 13.47 36.33
C ALA A 15 17.40 12.80 35.50
N PHE A 16 16.17 13.29 35.63
CA PHE A 16 15.08 12.96 34.72
C PHE A 16 15.34 13.66 33.38
N VAL A 17 15.81 12.91 32.39
CA VAL A 17 15.84 13.36 30.99
C VAL A 17 14.40 13.32 30.48
N TYR A 18 13.75 14.49 30.42
CA TYR A 18 12.48 14.63 29.73
C TYR A 18 12.73 14.60 28.22
N VAL A 19 12.31 13.52 27.57
CA VAL A 19 12.20 13.47 26.11
C VAL A 19 10.86 14.09 25.75
N THR A 20 10.87 15.36 25.36
CA THR A 20 9.69 16.04 24.81
C THR A 20 9.51 15.61 23.36
N LEU A 21 8.55 14.73 23.09
CA LEU A 21 8.17 14.37 21.73
C LEU A 21 7.24 15.46 21.16
N ALA A 22 7.81 16.42 20.42
CA ALA A 22 7.02 17.39 19.65
C ALA A 22 6.60 16.78 18.31
N MET A 23 5.35 16.32 18.19
CA MET A 23 4.76 15.93 16.91
C MET A 23 4.21 17.17 16.18
N ALA A 24 4.93 17.63 15.17
CA ALA A 24 4.43 18.65 14.24
C ALA A 24 3.67 17.98 13.08
N PHE A 25 2.35 18.18 13.01
CA PHE A 25 1.54 17.76 11.86
C PHE A 25 1.46 18.90 10.84
N THR A 26 2.18 18.81 9.73
CA THR A 26 1.95 19.69 8.59
C THR A 26 0.65 19.31 7.89
N ARG A 27 -0.35 20.19 7.89
CA ARG A 27 -1.57 20.01 7.09
C ARG A 27 -1.22 20.11 5.60
N SER A 28 -1.69 19.16 4.80
CA SER A 28 -1.59 19.24 3.35
C SER A 28 -2.34 20.46 2.84
N SER A 29 -1.66 21.38 2.14
CA SER A 29 -2.28 22.56 1.53
C SER A 29 -2.90 22.22 0.18
N SER A 30 -3.94 22.97 -0.22
CA SER A 30 -4.52 22.90 -1.57
C SER A 30 -3.77 23.77 -2.60
N ALA A 31 -2.74 24.50 -2.17
CA ALA A 31 -1.92 25.37 -3.01
C ALA A 31 -0.44 25.23 -2.63
N ALA A 32 0.46 25.47 -3.59
CA ALA A 32 1.89 25.46 -3.31
C ALA A 32 2.26 26.63 -2.38
N PRO A 33 3.13 26.44 -1.38
CA PRO A 33 3.66 27.53 -0.58
C PRO A 33 4.35 28.58 -1.46
N PRO A 34 4.37 29.87 -1.05
CA PRO A 34 4.99 30.93 -1.83
C PRO A 34 6.42 30.61 -2.26
N GLY A 35 6.73 30.81 -3.54
CA GLY A 35 8.06 30.59 -4.11
C GLY A 35 8.44 29.12 -4.36
N PHE A 36 7.60 28.16 -3.97
CA PHE A 36 7.75 26.76 -4.38
C PHE A 36 6.95 26.47 -5.64
N GLU A 37 7.55 25.74 -6.58
CA GLU A 37 6.80 25.08 -7.66
C GLU A 37 6.86 23.57 -7.44
N LEU A 38 5.70 22.93 -7.40
CA LEU A 38 5.56 21.52 -7.07
C LEU A 38 4.91 20.81 -8.25
N ASN A 39 5.52 19.73 -8.72
CA ASN A 39 4.97 18.90 -9.79
C ASN A 39 5.09 17.42 -9.42
N PRO A 40 3.98 16.68 -9.24
CA PRO A 40 2.60 17.13 -9.39
C PRO A 40 2.18 18.19 -8.36
N ALA A 41 1.39 19.17 -8.81
CA ALA A 41 0.95 20.27 -7.98
C ALA A 41 -0.07 19.82 -6.91
N PRO A 42 -0.18 20.55 -5.78
CA PRO A 42 -1.15 20.23 -4.74
C PRO A 42 -2.58 20.14 -5.28
N GLY A 43 -3.31 19.09 -4.88
CA GLY A 43 -4.70 18.88 -5.24
C GLY A 43 -4.96 18.37 -6.66
N VAL A 44 -3.96 18.26 -7.53
CA VAL A 44 -4.13 17.71 -8.89
C VAL A 44 -4.75 16.31 -8.82
N ARG A 45 -5.69 16.01 -9.72
CA ARG A 45 -6.45 14.75 -9.72
C ARG A 45 -6.05 13.73 -10.80
N ASN A 46 -5.08 14.08 -11.64
CA ASN A 46 -4.71 13.31 -12.82
C ASN A 46 -3.19 13.27 -13.01
N ALA A 47 -2.44 13.11 -11.92
CA ALA A 47 -0.99 13.09 -11.96
C ALA A 47 -0.45 11.81 -12.63
N PRO A 48 0.74 11.84 -13.26
CA PRO A 48 1.34 10.67 -13.86
C PRO A 48 1.73 9.61 -12.82
N ALA A 49 1.63 8.33 -13.19
CA ALA A 49 1.97 7.20 -12.32
C ALA A 49 3.50 6.93 -12.22
N ARG A 50 4.37 7.75 -12.82
CA ARG A 50 5.80 7.43 -13.05
C ARG A 50 6.70 7.38 -11.81
N GLY A 51 6.16 7.55 -10.59
CA GLY A 51 6.97 7.51 -9.37
C GLY A 51 7.96 8.67 -9.26
N GLN A 52 7.59 9.84 -9.80
CA GLN A 52 8.50 10.99 -9.89
C GLN A 52 7.81 12.26 -9.42
N ILE A 53 8.51 13.04 -8.61
CA ILE A 53 8.09 14.34 -8.09
C ILE A 53 9.21 15.34 -8.34
N THR A 54 8.86 16.52 -8.84
CA THR A 54 9.78 17.63 -9.04
C THR A 54 9.39 18.77 -8.09
N VAL A 55 10.41 19.34 -7.44
CA VAL A 55 10.29 20.50 -6.54
C VAL A 55 11.25 21.57 -7.03
N THR A 56 10.74 22.74 -7.39
CA THR A 56 11.53 23.95 -7.58
C THR A 56 11.48 24.75 -6.28
N PHE A 57 12.65 25.05 -5.72
CA PHE A 57 12.81 25.77 -4.47
C PHE A 57 12.92 27.29 -4.70
N PRO A 58 12.47 28.10 -3.72
CA PRO A 58 12.59 29.56 -3.79
C PRO A 58 14.05 30.06 -3.70
N ALA A 59 14.92 29.27 -3.07
CA ALA A 59 16.33 29.59 -2.86
C ALA A 59 17.22 28.37 -3.15
N ALA A 60 18.54 28.59 -3.22
CA ALA A 60 19.49 27.49 -3.35
C ALA A 60 19.43 26.58 -2.12
N VAL A 61 19.46 25.27 -2.36
CA VAL A 61 19.45 24.22 -1.35
C VAL A 61 20.83 23.58 -1.26
N ASN A 62 21.31 23.31 -0.04
CA ASN A 62 22.45 22.42 0.15
C ASN A 62 22.08 21.02 -0.33
N SER A 63 22.67 20.57 -1.44
CA SER A 63 22.32 19.29 -2.05
C SER A 63 22.53 18.07 -1.15
N GLU A 64 23.46 18.14 -0.19
CA GLU A 64 23.71 17.04 0.77
C GLU A 64 22.57 16.89 1.78
N SER A 65 21.80 17.95 2.01
CA SER A 65 20.63 17.93 2.89
C SER A 65 19.39 17.30 2.24
N LEU A 66 19.43 17.04 0.92
CA LEU A 66 18.36 16.35 0.19
C LEU A 66 18.61 14.84 0.22
N SER A 67 17.97 14.14 1.15
CA SER A 67 18.21 12.73 1.42
C SER A 67 16.91 11.98 1.75
N VAL A 68 17.02 10.66 1.92
CA VAL A 68 15.91 9.78 2.31
C VAL A 68 15.38 10.05 3.72
N SER A 69 16.11 10.81 4.54
CA SER A 69 15.66 11.25 5.86
C SER A 69 15.00 12.63 5.85
N SER A 70 15.18 13.40 4.78
CA SER A 70 14.64 14.76 4.66
C SER A 70 13.45 14.88 3.71
N VAL A 71 13.18 13.84 2.90
CA VAL A 71 12.04 13.74 1.98
C VAL A 71 11.27 12.46 2.25
N TYR A 72 9.94 12.58 2.37
CA TYR A 72 9.04 11.45 2.56
C TYR A 72 7.91 11.46 1.53
N VAL A 73 7.62 10.30 0.94
CA VAL A 73 6.52 10.11 -0.02
C VAL A 73 5.65 8.96 0.48
N TYR A 74 4.37 9.22 0.68
CA TYR A 74 3.39 8.23 1.14
C TYR A 74 2.19 8.20 0.22
N GLY A 75 1.75 7.02 -0.18
CA GLY A 75 0.50 6.82 -0.89
C GLY A 75 -0.57 6.17 -0.02
N SER A 76 -1.84 6.47 -0.32
CA SER A 76 -2.99 5.97 0.43
C SER A 76 -3.25 4.46 0.28
N LEU A 77 -2.67 3.80 -0.73
CA LEU A 77 -2.88 2.38 -1.01
C LEU A 77 -1.63 1.55 -0.68
N ARG A 78 -0.44 2.03 -1.06
CA ARG A 78 0.83 1.34 -0.84
C ARG A 78 1.52 1.72 0.46
N GLY A 79 1.21 2.89 1.03
CA GLY A 79 1.97 3.44 2.15
C GLY A 79 3.27 4.11 1.68
N ARG A 80 4.38 3.91 2.40
CA ARG A 80 5.64 4.62 2.13
C ARG A 80 6.26 4.19 0.80
N TYR A 81 6.58 5.15 -0.05
CA TYR A 81 7.40 4.96 -1.24
C TYR A 81 8.87 5.18 -0.90
N PRO A 82 9.73 4.14 -1.01
CA PRO A 82 11.17 4.33 -0.88
C PRO A 82 11.70 5.24 -1.99
N ILE A 83 12.60 6.15 -1.63
CA ILE A 83 13.27 7.03 -2.58
C ILE A 83 14.47 6.28 -3.16
N GLU A 84 14.52 6.19 -4.48
CA GLU A 84 15.65 5.63 -5.23
C GLU A 84 16.76 6.68 -5.38
N ARG A 85 16.37 7.91 -5.76
CA ARG A 85 17.32 8.98 -6.06
C ARG A 85 16.69 10.35 -5.88
N ILE A 86 17.49 11.32 -5.45
CA ILE A 86 17.17 12.75 -5.52
C ILE A 86 18.21 13.43 -6.39
N ALA A 87 17.78 14.01 -7.50
CA ALA A 87 18.63 14.77 -8.42
C ALA A 87 18.42 16.26 -8.19
N TYR A 88 19.43 17.00 -7.73
CA TYR A 88 19.31 18.44 -7.58
C TYR A 88 20.14 19.18 -8.63
N SER A 89 19.55 20.23 -9.21
CA SER A 89 20.22 21.17 -10.09
C SER A 89 20.17 22.56 -9.48
N GLU A 90 21.31 23.07 -9.04
CA GLU A 90 21.41 24.40 -8.43
C GLU A 90 21.02 25.51 -9.41
N ALA A 91 21.44 25.40 -10.67
CA ALA A 91 21.09 26.35 -11.73
C ALA A 91 19.57 26.48 -11.94
N ARG A 92 18.82 25.39 -11.76
CA ARG A 92 17.36 25.36 -11.86
C ARG A 92 16.65 25.49 -10.52
N ARG A 93 17.39 25.47 -9.41
CA ARG A 93 16.89 25.28 -8.03
C ARG A 93 15.86 24.15 -7.95
N ALA A 94 16.07 23.08 -8.72
CA ALA A 94 15.07 22.03 -8.90
C ALA A 94 15.61 20.68 -8.45
N ALA A 95 14.87 20.02 -7.54
CA ALA A 95 15.07 18.63 -7.19
C ALA A 95 14.08 17.72 -7.91
N VAL A 96 14.57 16.61 -8.43
CA VAL A 96 13.78 15.52 -8.99
C VAL A 96 13.91 14.32 -8.06
N ILE A 97 12.81 13.97 -7.40
CA ILE A 97 12.69 12.86 -6.47
C ILE A 97 12.11 11.68 -7.25
N SER A 98 12.89 10.60 -7.35
CA SER A 98 12.49 9.34 -7.98
C SER A 98 12.28 8.28 -6.91
N THR A 99 11.13 7.60 -6.94
CA THR A 99 10.80 6.48 -6.05
C THR A 99 11.16 5.15 -6.71
N THR A 100 11.44 4.12 -5.90
CA THR A 100 11.82 2.78 -6.41
C THR A 100 10.70 2.06 -7.18
N LYS A 101 9.47 2.55 -7.08
CA LYS A 101 8.28 2.02 -7.73
C LYS A 101 7.42 3.15 -8.27
N SER A 102 6.73 2.87 -9.38
CA SER A 102 5.66 3.72 -9.94
C SER A 102 4.50 3.87 -8.96
N PHE A 103 3.83 5.03 -8.97
CA PHE A 103 2.64 5.26 -8.16
C PHE A 103 1.46 4.42 -8.64
N LEU A 104 0.61 3.94 -7.72
CA LEU A 104 -0.58 3.17 -8.09
C LEU A 104 -1.66 4.09 -8.69
N PRO A 105 -2.36 3.67 -9.76
CA PRO A 105 -3.48 4.44 -10.31
C PRO A 105 -4.56 4.74 -9.25
N GLY A 106 -5.04 5.98 -9.22
CA GLY A 106 -6.08 6.42 -8.28
C GLY A 106 -5.63 6.65 -6.84
N GLU A 107 -4.36 6.42 -6.54
CA GLU A 107 -3.81 6.64 -5.21
C GLU A 107 -3.68 8.13 -4.89
N ARG A 108 -3.94 8.50 -3.63
CA ARG A 108 -3.57 9.81 -3.10
C ARG A 108 -2.13 9.75 -2.59
N ILE A 109 -1.23 10.49 -3.23
CA ILE A 109 0.16 10.62 -2.83
C ILE A 109 0.31 11.89 -2.00
N CYS A 110 0.94 11.79 -0.84
CA CYS A 110 1.30 12.88 0.05
C CYS A 110 2.82 12.90 0.22
N THR A 111 3.43 14.06 -0.04
CA THR A 111 4.88 14.28 0.04
C THR A 111 5.18 15.29 1.12
N THR A 112 6.23 15.05 1.89
CA THR A 112 6.73 15.94 2.93
C THR A 112 8.20 16.24 2.69
N LEU A 113 8.54 17.53 2.71
CA LEU A 113 9.90 18.03 2.81
C LEU A 113 10.08 18.53 4.24
N THR A 114 11.09 18.00 4.93
CA THR A 114 11.33 18.32 6.34
C THR A 114 12.21 19.57 6.51
N ASP A 115 12.29 20.07 7.73
CA ASP A 115 13.21 21.14 8.14
C ASP A 115 14.70 20.75 8.10
N GLN A 116 15.02 19.46 7.89
CA GLN A 116 16.39 18.98 7.71
C GLN A 116 17.02 19.45 6.39
N ILE A 117 16.20 19.85 5.41
CA ILE A 117 16.70 20.43 4.16
C ILE A 117 17.18 21.86 4.46
N GLN A 118 18.43 22.13 4.13
CA GLN A 118 19.09 23.41 4.43
C GLN A 118 19.03 24.34 3.22
N MET A 119 18.45 25.53 3.40
CA MET A 119 18.42 26.61 2.42
C MET A 119 18.49 27.98 3.09
N THR A 120 18.86 29.01 2.32
CA THR A 120 19.16 30.36 2.83
C THR A 120 17.96 31.10 3.45
N GLN A 121 16.74 30.70 3.11
CA GLN A 121 15.49 31.21 3.69
C GLN A 121 14.58 30.02 4.00
N ASN A 122 14.68 29.48 5.22
CA ASN A 122 14.06 28.19 5.53
C ASN A 122 12.54 28.34 5.75
N ALA A 123 11.74 27.99 4.74
CA ALA A 123 10.28 27.93 4.79
C ALA A 123 9.74 26.49 4.96
N LEU A 124 10.55 25.60 5.53
CA LEU A 124 10.23 24.19 5.78
C LEU A 124 9.84 23.96 7.24
N PRO A 125 9.12 22.87 7.56
CA PRO A 125 8.67 21.79 6.67
C PRO A 125 7.48 22.18 5.80
N ILE A 126 7.35 21.53 4.64
CA ILE A 126 6.15 21.63 3.79
C ILE A 126 5.60 20.25 3.45
N GLY A 127 4.28 20.17 3.29
CA GLY A 127 3.60 18.95 2.87
C GLY A 127 2.46 19.24 1.90
N TRP A 128 2.32 18.39 0.88
CA TRP A 128 1.21 18.47 -0.08
C TRP A 128 0.79 17.09 -0.56
N CYS A 129 -0.42 17.00 -1.13
CA CYS A 129 -0.90 15.77 -1.74
C CYS A 129 -1.46 16.00 -3.14
N PHE A 130 -1.44 14.96 -3.97
CA PHE A 130 -2.07 14.89 -5.29
C PHE A 130 -2.68 13.49 -5.50
N HIS A 131 -3.52 13.33 -6.52
CA HIS A 131 -4.04 12.01 -6.92
C HIS A 131 -3.47 11.60 -8.27
N VAL A 132 -3.02 10.35 -8.31
CA VAL A 132 -2.56 9.70 -9.54
C VAL A 132 -3.75 9.48 -10.46
N ALA A 133 -3.54 9.69 -11.75
CA ALA A 133 -4.51 9.40 -12.79
C ALA A 133 -5.10 7.99 -12.61
N PHE A 134 -6.42 7.89 -12.64
CA PHE A 134 -7.10 6.61 -12.68
C PHE A 134 -6.93 6.03 -14.08
N GLN A 135 -6.52 4.76 -14.17
CA GLN A 135 -6.80 4.02 -15.39
C GLN A 135 -8.32 3.83 -15.44
N ARG A 136 -8.97 4.45 -16.44
CA ARG A 136 -10.40 4.25 -16.66
C ARG A 136 -10.62 2.80 -17.06
N SER A 137 -10.98 1.97 -16.10
CA SER A 137 -11.49 0.63 -16.36
C SER A 137 -12.99 0.64 -16.13
N ARG A 138 -13.75 0.24 -17.14
CA ARG A 138 -15.18 0.00 -16.99
C ARG A 138 -15.36 -1.45 -16.57
N LEU A 139 -15.73 -1.67 -15.31
CA LEU A 139 -16.20 -2.97 -14.87
C LEU A 139 -17.71 -3.04 -15.13
N ARG A 140 -18.15 -4.07 -15.86
CA ARG A 140 -19.57 -4.43 -15.93
C ARG A 140 -19.83 -5.43 -14.82
N TRP A 141 -20.48 -4.99 -13.76
CA TRP A 141 -20.98 -5.89 -12.74
C TRP A 141 -22.17 -6.65 -13.31
N THR A 142 -21.99 -7.94 -13.57
CA THR A 142 -23.10 -8.86 -13.76
C THR A 142 -23.41 -9.49 -12.40
N PRO A 143 -24.67 -9.48 -11.93
CA PRO A 143 -25.02 -10.17 -10.69
C PRO A 143 -24.56 -11.62 -10.76
N HIS A 144 -23.71 -12.05 -9.83
CA HIS A 144 -23.23 -13.42 -9.77
C HIS A 144 -23.21 -13.88 -8.31
N GLY A 145 -24.37 -14.36 -7.86
CA GLY A 145 -24.56 -14.93 -6.53
C GLY A 145 -24.42 -13.94 -5.37
N ASN A 146 -24.61 -14.47 -4.16
CA ASN A 146 -24.33 -13.78 -2.91
C ASN A 146 -23.03 -14.33 -2.35
N LEU A 147 -22.08 -13.45 -2.00
CA LEU A 147 -20.91 -13.85 -1.23
C LEU A 147 -21.35 -14.04 0.23
N ARG A 148 -21.37 -15.29 0.70
CA ARG A 148 -21.63 -15.59 2.11
C ARG A 148 -20.36 -15.35 2.91
N LEU A 149 -20.43 -14.43 3.85
CA LEU A 149 -19.42 -14.28 4.89
C LEU A 149 -19.76 -15.26 6.02
N ASN A 150 -18.74 -15.74 6.73
CA ASN A 150 -18.93 -16.39 8.02
C ASN A 150 -19.21 -15.30 9.06
N GLY A 151 -20.45 -14.80 9.03
CA GLY A 151 -20.96 -13.77 9.95
C GLY A 151 -21.26 -12.42 9.30
N SER A 152 -21.50 -11.43 10.15
CA SER A 152 -21.86 -10.07 9.75
C SER A 152 -20.65 -9.28 9.25
N GLY A 153 -20.75 -8.69 8.06
CA GLY A 153 -19.72 -7.80 7.52
C GLY A 153 -19.61 -6.51 8.32
N ALA A 154 -18.38 -6.13 8.68
CA ALA A 154 -18.08 -4.96 9.51
C ALA A 154 -17.61 -3.74 8.70
N GLY A 155 -16.94 -3.97 7.56
CA GLY A 155 -16.40 -2.89 6.75
C GLY A 155 -15.92 -3.34 5.38
N LEU A 156 -15.75 -2.36 4.50
CA LEU A 156 -15.19 -2.52 3.16
C LEU A 156 -13.99 -1.59 3.02
N VAL A 157 -12.86 -2.13 2.56
CA VAL A 157 -11.67 -1.35 2.25
C VAL A 157 -11.10 -1.77 0.91
N ALA A 158 -10.75 -0.79 0.08
CA ALA A 158 -10.02 -1.03 -1.17
C ALA A 158 -8.52 -0.84 -0.94
N GLY A 159 -7.68 -1.72 -1.49
CA GLY A 159 -6.22 -1.70 -1.30
C GLY A 159 -5.49 -2.66 -2.25
N ASP A 160 -4.16 -2.62 -2.27
CA ASP A 160 -3.33 -3.65 -2.94
C ASP A 160 -2.73 -4.57 -1.87
N PHE A 161 -3.53 -5.52 -1.38
CA PHE A 161 -3.13 -6.39 -0.27
C PHE A 161 -2.19 -7.51 -0.73
N ALA A 162 -2.18 -7.87 -2.02
CA ALA A 162 -1.31 -8.91 -2.59
C ALA A 162 0.01 -8.38 -3.19
N GLY A 163 0.21 -7.06 -3.26
CA GLY A 163 1.44 -6.46 -3.79
C GLY A 163 1.64 -6.71 -5.29
N ARG A 164 0.55 -6.84 -6.06
CA ARG A 164 0.58 -7.11 -7.51
C ARG A 164 0.18 -5.88 -8.34
N ASP A 165 0.10 -4.71 -7.72
CA ASP A 165 -0.26 -3.44 -8.36
C ASP A 165 -1.69 -3.42 -8.95
N VAL A 166 -2.60 -4.21 -8.36
CA VAL A 166 -4.02 -4.27 -8.74
C VAL A 166 -4.87 -4.02 -7.50
N SER A 167 -5.81 -3.06 -7.57
CA SER A 167 -6.76 -2.83 -6.48
C SER A 167 -7.64 -4.04 -6.22
N GLN A 168 -7.67 -4.45 -4.96
CA GLN A 168 -8.50 -5.48 -4.36
C GLN A 168 -9.51 -4.82 -3.42
N VAL A 169 -10.54 -5.58 -3.05
CA VAL A 169 -11.50 -5.19 -1.99
C VAL A 169 -11.38 -6.20 -0.87
N ALA A 170 -11.19 -5.74 0.36
CA ALA A 170 -11.27 -6.58 1.55
C ALA A 170 -12.56 -6.29 2.32
N VAL A 171 -13.17 -7.36 2.83
CA VAL A 171 -14.34 -7.33 3.70
C VAL A 171 -13.93 -7.92 5.05
N THR A 172 -14.23 -7.20 6.14
CA THR A 172 -13.98 -7.69 7.50
C THR A 172 -15.25 -8.29 8.10
N SER A 173 -15.14 -9.33 8.92
CA SER A 173 -16.25 -9.93 9.66
C SER A 173 -16.20 -9.56 11.15
N TYR A 174 -17.38 -9.29 11.74
CA TYR A 174 -17.53 -9.03 13.18
C TYR A 174 -17.33 -10.27 14.05
N GLU A 175 -17.68 -11.45 13.52
CA GLU A 175 -17.94 -12.62 14.35
C GLU A 175 -16.70 -13.50 14.53
N ASP A 176 -15.83 -13.55 13.52
CA ASP A 176 -14.63 -14.41 13.54
C ASP A 176 -13.32 -13.63 13.37
N GLY A 177 -13.39 -12.30 13.21
CA GLY A 177 -12.22 -11.44 12.98
C GLY A 177 -11.51 -11.72 11.66
N SER A 178 -12.12 -12.48 10.76
CA SER A 178 -11.55 -12.82 9.46
C SER A 178 -11.57 -11.61 8.52
N VAL A 179 -10.61 -11.60 7.61
CA VAL A 179 -10.52 -10.65 6.49
C VAL A 179 -10.58 -11.45 5.21
N MET A 180 -11.65 -11.26 4.43
CA MET A 180 -11.77 -11.83 3.10
C MET A 180 -11.29 -10.84 2.06
N THR A 181 -10.30 -11.21 1.25
CA THR A 181 -9.84 -10.41 0.11
C THR A 181 -10.46 -10.94 -1.18
N LEU A 182 -11.17 -10.07 -1.89
CA LEU A 182 -11.64 -10.31 -3.25
C LEU A 182 -10.50 -9.97 -4.21
N GLU A 183 -9.92 -11.01 -4.82
CA GLU A 183 -8.91 -10.83 -5.88
C GLU A 183 -9.59 -10.73 -7.25
N ARG A 184 -9.04 -9.88 -8.13
CA ARG A 184 -9.41 -9.87 -9.54
C ARG A 184 -8.85 -11.13 -10.21
N SER A 185 -9.68 -12.11 -10.54
CA SER A 185 -9.34 -13.13 -11.53
C SER A 185 -9.53 -12.57 -12.95
N VAL A 186 -8.86 -13.19 -13.94
CA VAL A 186 -8.97 -12.84 -15.37
C VAL A 186 -10.44 -12.85 -15.84
N ASN A 187 -11.31 -13.57 -15.13
CA ASN A 187 -12.75 -13.71 -15.40
C ASN A 187 -13.68 -13.09 -14.33
N GLY A 188 -13.19 -12.25 -13.40
CA GLY A 188 -14.02 -11.59 -12.38
C GLY A 188 -13.63 -11.91 -10.92
N PHE A 189 -14.46 -11.50 -9.96
CA PHE A 189 -14.18 -11.62 -8.51
C PHE A 189 -14.44 -13.00 -7.89
N VAL A 190 -14.80 -13.99 -8.69
CA VAL A 190 -14.82 -15.40 -8.27
C VAL A 190 -14.48 -16.17 -9.54
N SER A 191 -13.26 -16.69 -9.70
CA SER A 191 -13.11 -17.79 -10.65
C SER A 191 -13.69 -19.01 -9.97
N ALA A 192 -14.84 -19.47 -10.48
CA ALA A 192 -15.31 -20.82 -10.21
C ALA A 192 -14.12 -21.79 -10.39
N PRO A 193 -13.86 -22.70 -9.44
CA PRO A 193 -12.72 -23.60 -9.51
C PRO A 193 -12.72 -24.38 -10.84
N THR A 194 -11.54 -24.54 -11.44
CA THR A 194 -11.38 -25.43 -12.59
C THR A 194 -10.93 -26.79 -12.06
N ALA A 195 -11.75 -27.81 -12.26
CA ALA A 195 -11.38 -29.19 -12.02
C ALA A 195 -10.77 -29.80 -13.28
N VAL A 196 -9.73 -30.63 -13.10
CA VAL A 196 -9.09 -31.40 -14.16
C VAL A 196 -9.30 -32.87 -13.85
N TYR A 197 -9.92 -33.60 -14.76
CA TYR A 197 -10.29 -34.99 -14.59
C TYR A 197 -9.47 -35.88 -15.51
N PHE A 198 -9.04 -37.03 -15.02
CA PHE A 198 -8.40 -38.09 -15.79
C PHE A 198 -9.27 -39.34 -15.77
N ASP A 199 -9.46 -39.98 -16.91
CA ASP A 199 -10.16 -41.27 -17.00
C ASP A 199 -9.20 -42.44 -16.69
N ASN A 200 -8.46 -42.30 -15.59
CA ASN A 200 -7.61 -43.32 -14.96
C ASN A 200 -7.23 -42.82 -13.56
N LYS A 201 -6.85 -43.75 -12.68
CA LYS A 201 -6.43 -43.44 -11.30
C LYS A 201 -5.02 -42.84 -11.17
N ASN A 202 -4.27 -42.78 -12.27
CA ASN A 202 -2.83 -42.53 -12.24
C ASN A 202 -2.45 -41.11 -12.69
N PHE A 203 -3.42 -40.22 -12.96
CA PHE A 203 -3.17 -38.87 -13.45
C PHE A 203 -2.38 -38.82 -14.77
N THR A 204 -2.64 -39.76 -15.68
CA THR A 204 -1.93 -39.85 -16.98
C THR A 204 -2.88 -39.74 -18.16
N GLY A 205 -2.37 -39.49 -19.37
CA GLY A 205 -3.18 -39.53 -20.59
C GLY A 205 -4.13 -38.33 -20.76
N ARG A 206 -5.32 -38.58 -21.33
CA ARG A 206 -6.27 -37.54 -21.75
C ARG A 206 -6.92 -36.86 -20.54
N GLN A 207 -6.66 -35.57 -20.39
CA GLN A 207 -7.31 -34.71 -19.40
C GLN A 207 -8.62 -34.12 -19.94
N GLN A 208 -9.60 -33.98 -19.05
CA GLN A 208 -10.81 -33.21 -19.30
C GLN A 208 -10.93 -32.10 -18.27
N SER A 209 -11.11 -30.85 -18.69
CA SER A 209 -11.26 -29.72 -17.76
C SER A 209 -12.71 -29.22 -17.73
N ALA A 210 -13.18 -28.89 -16.53
CA ALA A 210 -14.47 -28.25 -16.31
C ALA A 210 -14.34 -27.10 -15.33
N VAL A 211 -15.10 -26.04 -15.55
CA VAL A 211 -15.37 -25.04 -14.51
C VAL A 211 -16.51 -25.59 -13.65
N VAL A 212 -16.33 -25.64 -12.34
CA VAL A 212 -17.31 -26.18 -11.39
C VAL A 212 -17.70 -25.11 -10.36
N ASP A 213 -18.98 -25.12 -9.96
CA ASP A 213 -19.51 -24.16 -9.00
C ASP A 213 -19.03 -24.43 -7.56
N ALA A 214 -18.66 -25.68 -7.26
CA ALA A 214 -18.06 -26.12 -6.01
C ALA A 214 -17.15 -27.34 -6.26
N ILE A 215 -16.14 -27.52 -5.40
CA ILE A 215 -15.36 -28.76 -5.37
C ILE A 215 -16.20 -29.81 -4.64
N ASP A 216 -16.67 -30.80 -5.38
CA ASP A 216 -17.41 -31.97 -4.88
C ASP A 216 -16.66 -33.24 -5.25
N PHE A 217 -16.51 -34.15 -4.30
CA PHE A 217 -15.86 -35.44 -4.47
C PHE A 217 -16.85 -36.61 -4.38
N ASP A 218 -18.14 -36.34 -4.13
CA ASP A 218 -19.19 -37.35 -4.08
C ASP A 218 -19.93 -37.42 -5.43
N PHE A 219 -19.63 -38.47 -6.20
CA PHE A 219 -20.27 -38.72 -7.50
C PHE A 219 -21.31 -39.85 -7.42
N GLY A 220 -21.62 -40.34 -6.20
CA GLY A 220 -22.43 -41.54 -6.01
C GLY A 220 -21.89 -42.74 -6.78
N ASN A 221 -22.75 -43.41 -7.55
CA ASN A 221 -22.38 -44.51 -8.46
C ASN A 221 -22.00 -44.03 -9.87
N GLY A 222 -21.87 -42.72 -10.07
CA GLY A 222 -21.60 -42.10 -11.36
C GLY A 222 -20.13 -41.72 -11.55
N ALA A 223 -19.86 -40.98 -12.62
CA ALA A 223 -18.57 -40.38 -12.88
C ALA A 223 -18.73 -38.85 -12.99
N PRO A 224 -17.65 -38.08 -12.74
CA PRO A 224 -17.70 -36.62 -12.85
C PRO A 224 -18.09 -36.12 -14.25
N ARG A 225 -17.91 -36.95 -15.30
CA ARG A 225 -18.27 -36.63 -16.68
C ARG A 225 -18.70 -37.86 -17.47
N GLU A 226 -19.51 -37.63 -18.50
CA GLU A 226 -19.89 -38.63 -19.48
C GLU A 226 -18.66 -39.20 -20.19
N GLY A 227 -18.61 -40.53 -20.32
CA GLY A 227 -17.48 -41.24 -20.93
C GLY A 227 -16.32 -41.53 -19.98
N MET A 228 -16.46 -41.29 -18.68
CA MET A 228 -15.51 -41.76 -17.65
C MET A 228 -16.07 -42.95 -16.87
N GLY A 229 -15.21 -43.86 -16.44
CA GLY A 229 -15.62 -44.98 -15.58
C GLY A 229 -15.82 -44.53 -14.13
N ALA A 230 -16.96 -44.90 -13.54
CA ALA A 230 -17.38 -44.48 -12.19
C ALA A 230 -16.34 -44.79 -11.09
N ASP A 231 -15.57 -45.86 -11.23
CA ASP A 231 -14.56 -46.26 -10.24
C ASP A 231 -13.13 -46.12 -10.77
N THR A 232 -12.91 -45.48 -11.91
CA THR A 232 -11.62 -45.48 -12.60
C THR A 232 -11.08 -44.09 -12.92
N PHE A 233 -11.63 -43.02 -12.35
CA PHE A 233 -11.15 -41.65 -12.60
C PHE A 233 -10.22 -41.12 -11.50
N SER A 234 -9.55 -39.99 -11.78
CA SER A 234 -8.89 -39.13 -10.79
C SER A 234 -9.16 -37.65 -11.06
N ILE A 235 -9.02 -36.81 -10.03
CA ILE A 235 -9.29 -35.35 -10.04
C ILE A 235 -8.09 -34.63 -9.46
#